data_AF-A0A925C9G6-F1
#
_entry.id   AF-A0A925C9G6-F1
#
_cell.length_a   1.000
_cell.length_b   1.000
_cell.length_c   1.000
_cell.angle_alpha   90.00
_cell.angle_beta   90.00
_cell.angle_gamma   90.00
#
_symmetry.space_group_name_H-M   'P 1'
#
loop_
_entity.id
_entity.type
_entity.pdbx_description
1 polymer ?
#
loop_
_entity_poly.entity_id
_entity_poly.type
_entity_poly.pdbx_seq_one_letter_code
_entity_poly.pdbx_strand_id
1 'polypeptide(L)'
;MLSSRTLKAAAMFGLAPREARRGPSPTVPSCSRALGALLCLKRSHIALITGPSGSGKSLLLRRLRARAARPIVITPATAATLRAIPRTVLDLPAWRRDPLESSLSHLARAGLAEASLLLRTPAQLSDGQLARLAIALALRHAARRSSVTTILIDEFAASLDRASALTLAASLSRAVRASSNLKLIVATSHHDLDDPLAPSITVTTRLNEEPIILVSPMVSNRASPAGRSAALPARPVHAGHFARVADRFPIRPGSPPDYAALGRFHYLAGPPATCAHVLAIDDPSPPPGSHSQPIAVLVVSMPTLNGDWRAAAFPSLPSISDKRAHARELNRSVRTISRVIVDPRYRALGLATRLVQAYLHAPLTPHTEAIAAMGTACPFFEAAGMSRVGAPPTRRTIRLLAALHRAGIEPHDLLSLDPARDVADIPAPLAIDLHRWANDARATRSLAQGPLAPLLRAAAFHLASPRCIYAHSRPLDAL
;
A
#
# COMPACT_ATOMS: atom_id res chain seq x y z
N MET A 1 -11.42 11.32 47.67
CA MET A 1 -11.95 12.65 48.06
C MET A 1 -11.39 13.72 47.13
N LEU A 2 -12.11 14.83 46.92
CA LEU A 2 -11.59 15.96 46.15
C LEU A 2 -10.57 16.75 46.99
N SER A 3 -9.51 17.26 46.36
CA SER A 3 -8.52 18.09 47.07
C SER A 3 -9.11 19.44 47.47
N SER A 4 -8.58 20.05 48.54
CA SER A 4 -8.95 21.40 48.98
C SER A 4 -8.82 22.44 47.86
N ARG A 5 -7.76 22.34 47.02
CA ARG A 5 -7.58 23.19 45.83
C ARG A 5 -8.72 23.04 44.81
N THR A 6 -9.22 21.81 44.61
CA THR A 6 -10.33 21.54 43.67
C THR A 6 -11.65 22.08 44.19
N LEU A 7 -11.91 21.95 45.50
CA LEU A 7 -13.10 22.50 46.13
C LEU A 7 -13.09 24.03 46.13
N LYS A 8 -11.93 24.64 46.41
CA LYS A 8 -11.73 26.09 46.33
C LYS A 8 -11.98 26.61 44.91
N ALA A 9 -11.40 25.95 43.90
CA ALA A 9 -11.66 26.29 42.50
C ALA A 9 -13.15 26.13 42.13
N ALA A 10 -13.79 25.03 42.55
CA ALA A 10 -15.21 24.82 42.29
C ALA A 10 -16.09 25.91 42.93
N ALA A 11 -15.78 26.31 44.16
CA ALA A 11 -16.46 27.40 44.86
C ALA A 11 -16.28 28.76 44.16
N MET A 12 -15.08 29.06 43.62
CA MET A 12 -14.82 30.31 42.88
C MET A 12 -15.71 30.47 41.64
N PHE A 13 -16.16 29.36 41.04
CA PHE A 13 -17.03 29.35 39.86
C PHE A 13 -18.48 28.95 40.18
N GLY A 14 -18.85 28.84 41.47
CA GLY A 14 -20.20 28.42 41.88
C GLY A 14 -20.57 26.99 41.46
N LEU A 15 -19.58 26.15 41.18
CA LEU A 15 -19.77 24.80 40.67
C LEU A 15 -19.92 23.79 41.81
N ALA A 16 -21.03 23.07 41.86
CA ALA A 16 -21.12 21.88 42.70
C ALA A 16 -20.27 20.76 42.07
N PRO A 17 -19.24 20.21 42.73
CA PRO A 17 -18.30 19.28 42.10
C PRO A 17 -18.94 17.98 41.56
N ARG A 18 -20.08 17.56 42.13
CA ARG A 18 -20.85 16.41 41.65
C ARG A 18 -21.63 16.72 40.36
N GLU A 19 -22.04 17.97 40.17
CA GLU A 19 -22.78 18.45 39.00
C GLU A 19 -21.82 18.87 37.88
N ALA A 20 -20.72 19.55 38.22
CA ALA A 20 -19.66 19.92 37.28
C ALA A 20 -18.96 18.69 36.66
N ARG A 21 -18.79 17.60 37.43
CA ARG A 21 -18.33 16.31 36.89
C ARG A 21 -19.33 15.65 35.94
N ARG A 22 -20.61 16.00 36.04
CA ARG A 22 -21.65 15.55 35.10
C ARG A 22 -21.73 16.45 33.88
N GLY A 23 -21.27 17.70 33.96
CA GLY A 23 -21.37 18.71 32.90
C GLY A 23 -22.81 18.87 32.38
N PRO A 24 -23.07 19.71 31.38
CA PRO A 24 -24.15 19.40 30.45
C PRO A 24 -23.76 18.08 29.77
N SER A 25 -24.18 16.94 30.35
CA SER A 25 -24.30 15.73 29.55
C SER A 25 -25.24 16.14 28.41
N PRO A 26 -24.84 16.08 27.13
CA PRO A 26 -25.79 16.34 26.05
C PRO A 26 -27.00 15.46 26.34
N THR A 27 -28.14 16.10 26.60
CA THR A 27 -29.36 15.41 26.97
C THR A 27 -29.64 14.39 25.88
N VAL A 28 -30.03 13.22 26.32
CA VAL A 28 -29.91 11.94 25.61
C VAL A 28 -30.74 11.79 24.30
N PRO A 29 -31.64 12.70 23.87
CA PRO A 29 -32.26 12.61 22.54
C PRO A 29 -31.32 12.88 21.37
N SER A 30 -30.42 13.88 21.47
CA SER A 30 -29.63 14.37 20.32
C SER A 30 -28.64 13.32 19.79
N CYS A 31 -28.06 12.52 20.68
CA CYS A 31 -27.18 11.41 20.32
C CYS A 31 -27.94 10.15 19.91
N SER A 32 -29.22 9.96 20.28
CA SER A 32 -29.92 8.69 20.05
C SER A 32 -30.22 8.48 18.56
N ARG A 33 -30.62 9.54 17.84
CA ARG A 33 -30.83 9.50 16.38
C ARG A 33 -29.54 9.23 15.63
N ALA A 34 -28.45 9.94 15.97
CA ALA A 34 -27.14 9.72 15.37
C ALA A 34 -26.62 8.30 15.65
N LEU A 35 -26.75 7.84 16.88
CA LEU A 35 -26.39 6.48 17.28
C LEU A 35 -27.19 5.42 16.52
N GLY A 36 -28.51 5.62 16.37
CA GLY A 36 -29.38 4.73 15.59
C GLY A 36 -28.96 4.65 14.13
N ALA A 37 -28.75 5.80 13.47
CA ALA A 37 -28.30 5.85 12.08
C ALA A 37 -26.96 5.12 11.87
N LEU A 38 -26.00 5.33 12.78
CA LEU A 38 -24.68 4.71 12.73
C LEU A 38 -24.71 3.20 13.00
N LEU A 39 -25.59 2.72 13.89
CA LEU A 39 -25.78 1.28 14.13
C LEU A 39 -26.36 0.56 12.91
N CYS A 40 -27.27 1.23 12.19
CA CYS A 40 -27.89 0.75 10.95
C CYS A 40 -26.97 0.82 9.70
N LEU A 41 -25.73 1.27 9.85
CA LEU A 41 -24.76 1.31 8.75
C LEU A 41 -24.59 -0.08 8.12
N LYS A 42 -24.81 -0.16 6.80
CA LYS A 42 -24.72 -1.40 6.04
C LYS A 42 -23.26 -1.85 5.87
N ARG A 43 -23.07 -3.10 5.47
CA ARG A 43 -21.75 -3.60 5.03
C ARG A 43 -21.25 -2.84 3.81
N SER A 44 -19.92 -2.75 3.69
CA SER A 44 -19.16 -2.00 2.68
C SER A 44 -19.44 -0.50 2.66
N HIS A 45 -20.11 0.03 3.70
CA HIS A 45 -20.41 1.45 3.86
C HIS A 45 -19.54 2.09 4.94
N ILE A 46 -19.45 3.41 4.83
CA ILE A 46 -18.61 4.27 5.67
C ILE A 46 -19.52 5.35 6.27
N ALA A 47 -19.30 5.64 7.54
CA ALA A 47 -19.84 6.81 8.20
C ALA A 47 -18.72 7.71 8.72
N LEU A 48 -18.93 9.02 8.58
CA LEU A 48 -18.02 10.07 9.04
C LEU A 48 -18.68 10.84 10.17
N ILE A 49 -17.97 11.00 11.28
CA ILE A 49 -18.34 11.86 12.40
C ILE A 49 -17.33 13.02 12.42
N THR A 50 -17.79 14.25 12.22
CA THR A 50 -16.95 15.45 12.18
C THR A 50 -17.47 16.52 13.14
N GLY A 51 -16.60 17.44 13.56
CA GLY A 51 -16.95 18.53 14.48
C GLY A 51 -15.76 18.99 15.34
N PRO A 52 -15.88 20.12 16.05
CA PRO A 52 -14.80 20.69 16.84
C PRO A 52 -14.41 19.79 18.02
N SER A 53 -13.25 20.02 18.64
CA SER A 53 -12.88 19.31 19.88
C SER A 53 -13.93 19.57 20.97
N GLY A 54 -14.19 18.58 21.83
CA GLY A 54 -15.21 18.69 22.89
C GLY A 54 -16.67 18.52 22.44
N SER A 55 -16.97 18.46 21.14
CA SER A 55 -18.35 18.29 20.61
C SER A 55 -18.98 16.89 20.83
N GLY A 56 -18.30 15.98 21.51
CA GLY A 56 -18.87 14.66 21.87
C GLY A 56 -18.64 13.52 20.87
N LYS A 57 -17.78 13.70 19.85
CA LYS A 57 -17.43 12.63 18.88
C LYS A 57 -16.95 11.33 19.55
N SER A 58 -15.98 11.43 20.46
CA SER A 58 -15.45 10.27 21.19
C SER A 58 -16.48 9.65 22.14
N LEU A 59 -17.39 10.46 22.69
CA LEU A 59 -18.53 9.97 23.48
C LEU A 59 -19.48 9.13 22.62
N LEU A 60 -19.79 9.60 21.41
CA LEU A 60 -20.62 8.88 20.45
C LEU A 60 -19.99 7.56 20.01
N LEU A 61 -18.68 7.56 19.68
CA LEU A 61 -17.93 6.34 19.39
C LEU A 61 -17.91 5.36 20.56
N ARG A 62 -17.78 5.84 21.81
CA ARG A 62 -17.85 4.99 23.00
C ARG A 62 -19.22 4.33 23.16
N ARG A 63 -20.30 5.08 22.90
CA ARG A 63 -21.68 4.53 22.93
C ARG A 63 -21.92 3.52 21.81
N LEU A 64 -21.33 3.73 20.62
CA LEU A 64 -21.33 2.77 19.52
C LEU A 64 -20.57 1.50 19.88
N ARG A 65 -19.37 1.64 20.45
CA ARG A 65 -18.54 0.51 20.89
C ARG A 65 -19.29 -0.41 21.85
N ALA A 66 -20.07 0.15 22.77
CA ALA A 66 -20.86 -0.60 23.75
C ALA A 66 -22.03 -1.39 23.13
N ARG A 67 -22.50 -1.02 21.93
CA ARG A 67 -23.65 -1.63 21.25
C ARG A 67 -23.29 -2.45 20.02
N ALA A 68 -22.12 -2.21 19.42
CA ALA A 68 -21.65 -2.95 18.27
C ALA A 68 -21.17 -4.35 18.69
N ALA A 69 -21.47 -5.36 17.87
CA ALA A 69 -20.98 -6.71 18.08
C ALA A 69 -19.46 -6.78 17.79
N ARG A 70 -18.64 -6.87 18.85
CA ARG A 70 -17.17 -7.05 18.81
C ARG A 70 -16.45 -6.10 17.82
N PRO A 71 -16.63 -4.77 17.93
CA PRO A 71 -15.97 -3.83 17.04
C PRO A 71 -14.45 -3.89 17.20
N ILE A 72 -13.74 -3.62 16.12
CA ILE A 72 -12.32 -3.29 16.17
C ILE A 72 -12.23 -1.79 16.39
N VAL A 73 -11.42 -1.37 17.36
CA VAL A 73 -11.34 0.04 17.74
C VAL A 73 -9.90 0.51 17.61
N ILE A 74 -9.70 1.57 16.85
CA ILE A 74 -8.43 2.29 16.76
C ILE A 74 -8.63 3.64 17.47
N THR A 75 -7.78 3.91 18.45
CA THR A 75 -7.78 5.17 19.22
C THR A 75 -6.35 5.70 19.30
N PRO A 76 -6.13 6.93 19.80
CA PRO A 76 -4.78 7.42 20.08
C PRO A 76 -3.95 6.48 20.95
N ALA A 77 -4.60 5.75 21.88
CA ALA A 77 -3.92 4.75 22.73
C ALA A 77 -3.41 3.53 21.94
N THR A 78 -4.02 3.19 20.79
CA THR A 78 -3.57 2.09 19.93
C THR A 78 -2.13 2.31 19.46
N ALA A 79 -1.76 3.55 19.14
CA ALA A 79 -0.40 3.91 18.77
C ALA A 79 0.60 3.61 19.90
N ALA A 80 0.27 4.01 21.14
CA ALA A 80 1.10 3.74 22.31
C ALA A 80 1.27 2.23 22.57
N THR A 81 0.18 1.46 22.45
CA THR A 81 0.24 -0.01 22.59
C THR A 81 1.13 -0.65 21.53
N LEU A 82 1.04 -0.22 20.28
CA LEU A 82 1.88 -0.75 19.20
C LEU A 82 3.36 -0.44 19.44
N ARG A 83 3.69 0.80 19.84
CA ARG A 83 5.07 1.22 20.14
C ARG A 83 5.73 0.43 21.25
N ALA A 84 4.95 -0.07 22.21
CA ALA A 84 5.46 -0.88 23.31
C ALA A 84 5.87 -2.30 22.90
N ILE A 85 5.57 -2.75 21.67
CA ILE A 85 5.90 -4.09 21.20
C ILE A 85 7.35 -4.11 20.66
N PRO A 86 8.30 -4.84 21.30
CA PRO A 86 9.71 -4.86 20.91
C PRO A 86 9.95 -5.91 19.80
N ARG A 87 9.13 -5.89 18.75
CA ARG A 87 9.22 -6.80 17.59
C ARG A 87 9.17 -5.99 16.31
N THR A 88 9.73 -6.52 15.24
CA THR A 88 9.63 -5.89 13.92
C THR A 88 8.17 -5.85 13.46
N VAL A 89 7.86 -5.02 12.47
CA VAL A 89 6.52 -4.92 11.89
C VAL A 89 6.02 -6.28 11.39
N LEU A 90 6.89 -7.12 10.81
CA LEU A 90 6.51 -8.46 10.34
C LEU A 90 6.44 -9.51 11.45
N ASP A 91 7.16 -9.32 12.56
CA ASP A 91 7.14 -10.25 13.70
C ASP A 91 6.03 -9.96 14.72
N LEU A 92 5.14 -8.99 14.42
CA LEU A 92 4.02 -8.71 15.30
C LEU A 92 3.17 -9.98 15.48
N PRO A 93 2.70 -10.27 16.71
CA PRO A 93 1.91 -11.48 17.00
C PRO A 93 0.68 -11.64 16.12
N ALA A 94 0.15 -10.53 15.60
CA ALA A 94 -0.94 -10.54 14.64
C ALA A 94 -0.60 -11.40 13.41
N TRP A 95 0.60 -11.30 12.84
CA TRP A 95 0.94 -11.96 11.57
C TRP A 95 1.31 -13.44 11.71
N ARG A 96 1.59 -13.92 12.93
CA ARG A 96 2.17 -15.26 13.21
C ARG A 96 1.49 -16.44 12.49
N ARG A 97 0.19 -16.33 12.18
CA ARG A 97 -0.61 -17.39 11.53
C ARG A 97 -0.96 -17.09 10.07
N ASP A 98 -0.46 -16.01 9.51
CA ASP A 98 -0.72 -15.60 8.14
C ASP A 98 0.52 -15.91 7.29
N PRO A 99 0.36 -16.42 6.05
CA PRO A 99 1.46 -16.48 5.10
C PRO A 99 2.11 -15.10 4.92
N LEU A 100 3.41 -15.07 4.62
CA LEU A 100 4.17 -13.81 4.47
C LEU A 100 3.53 -12.90 3.43
N GLU A 101 3.11 -13.46 2.29
CA GLU A 101 2.47 -12.75 1.18
C GLU A 101 1.17 -12.08 1.63
N SER A 102 0.38 -12.76 2.48
CA SER A 102 -0.84 -12.20 3.06
C SER A 102 -0.52 -11.01 3.96
N SER A 103 0.49 -11.13 4.83
CA SER A 103 0.92 -10.05 5.72
C SER A 103 1.40 -8.83 4.93
N LEU A 104 2.23 -9.04 3.91
CA LEU A 104 2.70 -7.99 3.00
C LEU A 104 1.55 -7.35 2.21
N SER A 105 0.56 -8.14 1.78
CA SER A 105 -0.62 -7.63 1.08
C SER A 105 -1.46 -6.70 1.97
N HIS A 106 -1.68 -7.06 3.25
CA HIS A 106 -2.39 -6.20 4.19
C HIS A 106 -1.65 -4.88 4.46
N LEU A 107 -0.32 -4.93 4.60
CA LEU A 107 0.51 -3.73 4.73
C LEU A 107 0.43 -2.84 3.48
N ALA A 108 0.56 -3.44 2.29
CA ALA A 108 0.46 -2.72 1.01
C ALA A 108 -0.92 -2.05 0.82
N ARG A 109 -2.01 -2.73 1.19
CA ARG A 109 -3.39 -2.18 1.14
C ARG A 109 -3.59 -0.97 2.07
N ALA A 110 -2.80 -0.87 3.13
CA ALA A 110 -2.78 0.30 4.02
C ALA A 110 -1.74 1.36 3.61
N GLY A 111 -1.02 1.17 2.50
CA GLY A 111 0.02 2.09 2.02
C GLY A 111 1.41 1.87 2.62
N LEU A 112 1.64 0.78 3.36
CA LEU A 112 2.94 0.37 3.90
C LEU A 112 3.65 -0.63 2.98
N ALA A 113 4.03 -0.19 1.79
CA ALA A 113 4.75 -1.01 0.81
C ALA A 113 6.26 -0.65 0.74
N GLU A 114 6.90 -0.44 1.89
CA GLU A 114 8.34 -0.11 2.00
C GLU A 114 9.12 -1.28 2.57
N ALA A 115 10.10 -1.79 1.82
CA ALA A 115 10.92 -2.92 2.27
C ALA A 115 11.69 -2.60 3.57
N SER A 116 12.24 -1.40 3.70
CA SER A 116 13.01 -0.98 4.88
C SER A 116 12.17 -0.87 6.15
N LEU A 117 10.84 -0.72 6.03
CA LEU A 117 9.93 -0.62 7.16
C LEU A 117 9.63 -1.98 7.80
N LEU A 118 9.74 -3.06 7.02
CA LEU A 118 9.46 -4.43 7.47
C LEU A 118 10.41 -4.87 8.59
N LEU A 119 11.62 -4.32 8.60
CA LEU A 119 12.68 -4.62 9.59
C LEU A 119 12.64 -3.69 10.81
N ARG A 120 11.78 -2.67 10.82
CA ARG A 120 11.67 -1.71 11.92
C ARG A 120 10.71 -2.21 12.99
N THR A 121 10.90 -1.75 14.22
CA THR A 121 9.88 -1.89 15.28
C THR A 121 8.84 -0.78 15.17
N PRO A 122 7.61 -0.96 15.70
CA PRO A 122 6.60 0.10 15.72
C PRO A 122 7.07 1.41 16.39
N ALA A 123 8.01 1.34 17.33
CA ALA A 123 8.61 2.51 17.98
C ALA A 123 9.44 3.37 17.02
N GLN A 124 9.97 2.79 15.94
CA GLN A 124 10.81 3.47 14.94
C GLN A 124 9.98 4.00 13.75
N LEU A 125 8.65 3.92 13.82
CA LEU A 125 7.74 4.39 12.77
C LEU A 125 7.30 5.83 13.03
N SER A 126 7.16 6.61 11.94
CA SER A 126 6.46 7.90 12.01
C SER A 126 4.99 7.72 12.40
N ASP A 127 4.32 8.78 12.86
CA ASP A 127 2.89 8.72 13.20
C ASP A 127 2.04 8.26 12.00
N GLY A 128 2.38 8.70 10.79
CA GLY A 128 1.72 8.26 9.56
C GLY A 128 1.96 6.80 9.21
N GLN A 129 3.16 6.28 9.47
CA GLN A 129 3.45 4.86 9.28
C GLN A 129 2.73 4.00 10.33
N LEU A 130 2.70 4.46 11.57
CA LEU A 130 2.03 3.77 12.68
C LEU A 130 0.51 3.75 12.51
N ALA A 131 -0.09 4.84 12.04
CA ALA A 131 -1.52 4.90 11.72
C ALA A 131 -1.88 3.90 10.61
N ARG A 132 -1.07 3.82 9.55
CA ARG A 132 -1.25 2.84 8.46
C ARG A 132 -1.08 1.40 8.98
N LEU A 133 -0.13 1.16 9.89
CA LEU A 133 0.07 -0.17 10.51
C LEU A 133 -1.16 -0.58 11.34
N ALA A 134 -1.69 0.32 12.16
CA ALA A 134 -2.90 0.07 12.93
C ALA A 134 -4.10 -0.29 12.03
N ILE A 135 -4.23 0.41 10.89
CA ILE A 135 -5.26 0.10 9.88
C ILE A 135 -5.01 -1.26 9.23
N ALA A 136 -3.77 -1.58 8.83
CA ALA A 136 -3.42 -2.88 8.25
C ALA A 136 -3.82 -4.04 9.19
N LEU A 137 -3.49 -3.91 10.47
CA LEU A 137 -3.83 -4.89 11.51
C LEU A 137 -5.34 -5.00 11.71
N ALA A 138 -6.07 -3.89 11.70
CA ALA A 138 -7.52 -3.87 11.81
C ALA A 138 -8.20 -4.54 10.61
N LEU A 139 -7.78 -4.21 9.39
CA LEU A 139 -8.28 -4.82 8.15
C LEU A 139 -8.03 -6.33 8.16
N ARG A 140 -6.82 -6.76 8.53
CA ARG A 140 -6.47 -8.18 8.65
C ARG A 140 -7.33 -8.90 9.69
N HIS A 141 -7.48 -8.32 10.89
CA HIS A 141 -8.30 -8.93 11.94
C HIS A 141 -9.76 -9.06 11.53
N ALA A 142 -10.26 -8.09 10.76
CA ALA A 142 -11.62 -8.11 10.26
C ALA A 142 -11.80 -9.12 9.09
N ALA A 143 -10.81 -9.28 8.22
CA ALA A 143 -10.83 -10.24 7.12
C ALA A 143 -10.92 -11.70 7.60
N ARG A 144 -10.45 -12.01 8.82
CA ARG A 144 -10.53 -13.35 9.42
C ARG A 144 -11.89 -13.69 10.03
N ARG A 145 -12.84 -12.75 10.07
CA ARG A 145 -14.16 -12.94 10.68
C ARG A 145 -15.22 -13.21 9.63
N SER A 146 -16.01 -14.25 9.84
CA SER A 146 -17.13 -14.59 8.93
C SER A 146 -18.31 -13.63 9.04
N SER A 147 -18.42 -12.89 10.15
CA SER A 147 -19.48 -11.91 10.40
C SER A 147 -19.09 -10.50 10.00
N VAL A 148 -20.10 -9.65 9.78
CA VAL A 148 -19.89 -8.23 9.51
C VAL A 148 -19.18 -7.58 10.71
N THR A 149 -18.00 -7.03 10.46
CA THR A 149 -17.16 -6.39 11.45
C THR A 149 -17.23 -4.88 11.33
N THR A 150 -17.43 -4.22 12.46
CA THR A 150 -17.38 -2.76 12.56
C THR A 150 -15.97 -2.33 12.95
N ILE A 151 -15.34 -1.46 12.15
CA ILE A 151 -14.11 -0.76 12.53
C ILE A 151 -14.51 0.64 12.97
N LEU A 152 -14.15 1.00 14.19
CA LEU A 152 -14.32 2.32 14.78
C LEU A 152 -12.95 2.99 14.87
N ILE A 153 -12.80 4.19 14.32
CA ILE A 153 -11.54 4.95 14.42
C ILE A 153 -11.83 6.29 15.06
N ASP A 154 -11.23 6.54 16.23
CA ASP A 154 -11.24 7.85 16.89
C ASP A 154 -10.01 8.66 16.49
N GLU A 155 -10.16 9.99 16.44
CA GLU A 155 -9.13 10.94 16.01
C GLU A 155 -8.44 10.57 14.68
N PHE A 156 -9.24 10.12 13.70
CA PHE A 156 -8.72 9.68 12.43
C PHE A 156 -7.94 10.78 11.71
N ALA A 157 -6.70 10.44 11.37
CA ALA A 157 -5.73 11.29 10.69
C ALA A 157 -5.45 12.64 11.38
N ALA A 158 -5.78 12.79 12.67
CA ALA A 158 -5.61 14.05 13.40
C ALA A 158 -4.14 14.50 13.50
N SER A 159 -3.21 13.55 13.62
CA SER A 159 -1.77 13.81 13.70
C SER A 159 -1.02 13.79 12.36
N LEU A 160 -1.73 13.64 11.24
CA LEU A 160 -1.12 13.47 9.93
C LEU A 160 -1.10 14.78 9.16
N ASP A 161 -0.07 14.97 8.32
CA ASP A 161 -0.07 16.02 7.31
C ASP A 161 -1.26 15.83 6.34
N ARG A 162 -1.65 16.92 5.70
CA ARG A 162 -2.87 16.98 4.88
C ARG A 162 -2.88 15.94 3.76
N ALA A 163 -1.77 15.77 3.04
CA ALA A 163 -1.65 14.81 1.93
C ALA A 163 -1.72 13.36 2.43
N SER A 164 -1.05 13.06 3.55
CA SER A 164 -1.14 11.74 4.19
C SER A 164 -2.55 11.43 4.68
N ALA A 165 -3.26 12.40 5.27
CA ALA A 165 -4.63 12.23 5.75
C ALA A 165 -5.60 11.89 4.61
N LEU A 166 -5.56 12.67 3.52
CA LEU A 166 -6.33 12.44 2.30
C LEU A 166 -6.04 11.06 1.70
N THR A 167 -4.77 10.69 1.62
CA THR A 167 -4.36 9.40 1.07
C THR A 167 -4.82 8.23 1.92
N LEU A 168 -4.69 8.35 3.24
CA LEU A 168 -5.15 7.33 4.18
C LEU A 168 -6.66 7.13 4.09
N ALA A 169 -7.41 8.22 4.00
CA ALA A 169 -8.86 8.22 3.82
C ALA A 169 -9.28 7.47 2.55
N ALA A 170 -8.70 7.83 1.39
CA ALA A 170 -9.00 7.19 0.11
C ALA A 170 -8.60 5.70 0.11
N SER A 171 -7.44 5.36 0.68
CA SER A 171 -6.99 3.98 0.77
C SER A 171 -7.90 3.12 1.64
N LEU A 172 -8.28 3.64 2.81
CA LEU A 172 -9.19 2.97 3.72
C LEU A 172 -10.59 2.82 3.11
N SER A 173 -11.09 3.86 2.43
CA SER A 173 -12.38 3.80 1.72
C SER A 173 -12.42 2.67 0.70
N ARG A 174 -11.37 2.56 -0.13
CA ARG A 174 -11.22 1.47 -1.09
C ARG A 174 -11.17 0.11 -0.42
N ALA A 175 -10.38 -0.02 0.65
CA ALA A 175 -10.23 -1.29 1.36
C ALA A 175 -11.56 -1.77 1.95
N VAL A 176 -12.38 -0.87 2.51
CA VAL A 176 -13.70 -1.18 3.07
C VAL A 176 -14.68 -1.55 1.96
N ARG A 177 -14.71 -0.79 0.87
CA ARG A 177 -15.63 -1.06 -0.26
C ARG A 177 -15.32 -2.37 -0.99
N ALA A 178 -14.04 -2.73 -1.07
CA ALA A 178 -13.61 -4.01 -1.64
C ALA A 178 -13.89 -5.21 -0.72
N SER A 179 -14.31 -4.97 0.53
CA SER A 179 -14.57 -6.02 1.51
C SER A 179 -16.07 -6.25 1.69
N SER A 180 -16.50 -7.51 1.67
CA SER A 180 -17.92 -7.88 1.77
C SER A 180 -18.45 -7.93 3.21
N ASN A 181 -17.58 -7.85 4.21
CA ASN A 181 -17.92 -8.03 5.63
C ASN A 181 -17.49 -6.84 6.51
N LEU A 182 -17.11 -5.68 5.95
CA LEU A 182 -16.65 -4.54 6.75
C LEU A 182 -17.65 -3.40 6.75
N LYS A 183 -17.80 -2.72 7.88
CA LYS A 183 -18.35 -1.37 7.95
C LYS A 183 -17.43 -0.47 8.76
N LEU A 184 -17.31 0.79 8.36
CA LEU A 184 -16.35 1.72 8.94
C LEU A 184 -17.07 2.93 9.52
N ILE A 185 -16.69 3.32 10.74
CA ILE A 185 -17.13 4.57 11.35
C ILE A 185 -15.88 5.32 11.79
N VAL A 186 -15.72 6.54 11.27
CA VAL A 186 -14.55 7.39 11.47
C VAL A 186 -14.98 8.63 12.23
N ALA A 187 -14.29 8.97 13.32
CA ALA A 187 -14.39 10.29 13.93
C ALA A 187 -13.13 11.10 13.66
N THR A 188 -13.29 12.35 13.24
CA THR A 188 -12.18 13.25 12.95
C THR A 188 -12.57 14.71 13.22
N SER A 189 -11.58 15.57 13.42
CA SER A 189 -11.77 17.03 13.42
C SER A 189 -11.58 17.64 12.03
N HIS A 190 -11.10 16.87 11.06
CA HIS A 190 -10.92 17.34 9.68
C HIS A 190 -12.28 17.48 8.98
N HIS A 191 -12.46 18.56 8.21
CA HIS A 191 -13.72 18.87 7.51
C HIS A 191 -13.70 18.52 6.03
N ASP A 192 -12.58 18.02 5.55
CA ASP A 192 -12.19 17.92 4.16
C ASP A 192 -11.83 16.46 3.80
N LEU A 193 -12.25 15.52 4.64
CA LEU A 193 -12.15 14.08 4.42
C LEU A 193 -13.45 13.46 3.89
N ASP A 194 -14.51 14.26 3.71
CA ASP A 194 -15.80 13.79 3.18
C ASP A 194 -15.62 13.21 1.78
N ASP A 195 -15.01 13.95 0.86
CA ASP A 195 -14.81 13.47 -0.51
C ASP A 195 -13.93 12.20 -0.60
N PRO A 196 -12.71 12.10 -0.03
CA PRO A 196 -11.91 10.87 -0.12
C PRO A 196 -12.50 9.67 0.64
N LEU A 197 -13.31 9.87 1.69
CA LEU A 197 -14.03 8.77 2.35
C LEU A 197 -15.31 8.39 1.57
N ALA A 198 -15.95 9.38 0.94
CA ALA A 198 -17.28 9.30 0.32
C ALA A 198 -18.32 8.61 1.24
N PRO A 199 -18.53 9.13 2.47
CA PRO A 199 -19.38 8.47 3.45
C PRO A 199 -20.84 8.38 2.98
N SER A 200 -21.50 7.28 3.35
CA SER A 200 -22.95 7.14 3.17
C SER A 200 -23.75 7.89 4.22
N ILE A 201 -23.12 8.16 5.37
CA ILE A 201 -23.70 8.91 6.48
C ILE A 201 -22.63 9.84 7.03
N THR A 202 -22.91 11.14 7.07
CA THR A 202 -22.08 12.14 7.75
C THR A 202 -22.83 12.69 8.95
N VAL A 203 -22.20 12.65 10.11
CA VAL A 203 -22.72 13.18 11.38
C VAL A 203 -21.84 14.35 11.81
N THR A 204 -22.37 15.56 11.74
CA THR A 204 -21.66 16.77 12.19
C THR A 204 -22.10 17.10 13.61
N THR A 205 -21.22 16.89 14.58
CA THR A 205 -21.43 17.23 15.99
C THR A 205 -21.09 18.69 16.24
N ARG A 206 -21.95 19.41 16.96
CA ARG A 206 -21.77 20.83 17.32
C ARG A 206 -21.74 20.96 18.85
N LEU A 207 -21.11 22.02 19.37
CA LEU A 207 -21.06 22.25 20.81
C LEU A 207 -22.46 22.63 21.31
N ASN A 208 -22.99 21.90 22.29
CA ASN A 208 -24.29 22.13 22.92
C ASN A 208 -25.52 22.13 21.99
N GLU A 209 -25.40 21.62 20.75
CA GLU A 209 -26.47 21.59 19.76
C GLU A 209 -26.75 20.16 19.28
N GLU A 210 -27.89 19.94 18.62
CA GLU A 210 -28.17 18.66 17.98
C GLU A 210 -27.22 18.38 16.81
N PRO A 211 -26.72 17.14 16.69
CA PRO A 211 -25.88 16.74 15.58
C PRO A 211 -26.69 16.74 14.28
N ILE A 212 -26.09 17.31 13.23
CA ILE A 212 -26.67 17.27 11.88
C ILE A 212 -26.31 15.92 11.27
N ILE A 213 -27.32 15.20 10.78
CA ILE A 213 -27.14 13.90 10.11
C ILE A 213 -27.48 14.08 8.63
N LEU A 214 -26.48 13.89 7.79
CA LEU A 214 -26.62 13.86 6.34
C LEU A 214 -26.50 12.41 5.88
N VAL A 215 -27.52 11.93 5.15
CA VAL A 215 -27.50 10.61 4.52
C VAL A 215 -27.36 10.82 3.04
N SER A 216 -26.22 10.41 2.48
CA SER A 216 -25.94 10.54 1.06
C SER A 216 -26.63 9.39 0.31
N PRO A 217 -27.44 9.65 -0.72
CA PRO A 217 -28.00 8.58 -1.55
C PRO A 217 -26.87 7.84 -2.24
N MET A 218 -26.70 6.56 -1.91
CA MET A 218 -25.76 5.71 -2.64
C MET A 218 -26.43 5.18 -3.90
N VAL A 219 -25.86 5.49 -5.07
CA VAL A 219 -26.19 4.81 -6.31
C VAL A 219 -25.83 3.32 -6.14
N SER A 220 -26.85 2.47 -6.09
CA SER A 220 -26.70 1.04 -5.81
C SER A 220 -26.12 0.32 -7.03
N ASN A 221 -25.05 -0.45 -6.81
CA ASN A 221 -24.49 -1.36 -7.80
C ASN A 221 -25.17 -2.73 -7.73
N ARG A 222 -26.50 -2.78 -7.88
CA ARG A 222 -27.25 -4.05 -8.01
C ARG A 222 -27.85 -4.16 -9.41
N ALA A 223 -27.11 -4.79 -10.31
CA ALA A 223 -27.75 -5.49 -11.42
C ALA A 223 -28.22 -6.86 -10.90
N SER A 224 -29.50 -7.17 -11.07
CA SER A 224 -30.04 -8.54 -11.07
C SER A 224 -30.59 -8.81 -12.48
N PRO A 225 -30.56 -10.05 -12.97
CA PRO A 225 -30.59 -10.34 -14.39
C PRO A 225 -32.03 -10.55 -14.87
N ALA A 226 -32.46 -9.79 -15.88
CA ALA A 226 -33.48 -10.19 -16.84
C ALA A 226 -33.53 -9.17 -17.99
N GLY A 227 -33.51 -9.66 -19.23
CA GLY A 227 -33.85 -8.87 -20.41
C GLY A 227 -32.68 -8.64 -21.37
N ARG A 228 -32.68 -9.41 -22.45
CA ARG A 228 -31.80 -9.27 -23.62
C ARG A 228 -31.97 -7.88 -24.25
N SER A 229 -30.89 -7.13 -24.39
CA SER A 229 -30.61 -6.33 -25.60
C SER A 229 -29.16 -5.86 -25.58
N ALA A 230 -28.52 -5.90 -26.76
CA ALA A 230 -27.14 -5.53 -26.98
C ALA A 230 -26.93 -4.03 -26.70
N ALA A 231 -26.19 -3.72 -25.63
CA ALA A 231 -25.61 -2.41 -25.36
C ALA A 231 -24.28 -2.62 -24.61
N LEU A 232 -23.29 -1.79 -24.93
CA LEU A 232 -21.93 -1.83 -24.40
C LEU A 232 -21.86 -2.17 -22.90
N PRO A 233 -20.81 -2.87 -22.43
CA PRO A 233 -20.71 -3.27 -21.02
C PRO A 233 -20.79 -2.05 -20.12
N ALA A 234 -21.83 -2.01 -19.28
CA ALA A 234 -22.02 -0.98 -18.27
C ALA A 234 -20.79 -0.92 -17.36
N ARG A 235 -20.12 0.24 -17.35
CA ARG A 235 -18.97 0.54 -16.48
C ARG A 235 -19.35 0.28 -15.01
N PRO A 236 -18.54 -0.46 -14.23
CA PRO A 236 -18.81 -0.63 -12.80
C PRO A 236 -18.75 0.73 -12.07
N VAL A 237 -19.74 1.01 -11.23
CA VAL A 237 -19.95 2.31 -10.52
C VAL A 237 -18.78 2.69 -9.58
N HIS A 238 -17.87 1.76 -9.29
CA HIS A 238 -16.57 2.10 -8.67
C HIS A 238 -15.75 3.06 -9.54
N ALA A 239 -15.92 3.07 -10.87
CA ALA A 239 -15.29 4.03 -11.76
C ALA A 239 -15.62 5.50 -11.40
N GLY A 240 -16.75 5.81 -10.77
CA GLY A 240 -17.15 7.21 -10.48
C GLY A 240 -16.31 7.91 -9.40
N HIS A 241 -15.91 7.21 -8.33
CA HIS A 241 -15.01 7.77 -7.32
C HIS A 241 -13.54 7.73 -7.79
N PHE A 242 -13.17 6.71 -8.57
CA PHE A 242 -11.82 6.61 -9.14
C PHE A 242 -11.59 7.58 -10.31
N ALA A 243 -12.63 7.94 -11.06
CA ALA A 243 -12.58 9.05 -12.03
C ALA A 243 -12.20 10.35 -11.30
N ARG A 244 -12.79 10.65 -10.13
CA ARG A 244 -12.44 11.83 -9.33
C ARG A 244 -11.00 11.82 -8.81
N VAL A 245 -10.44 10.65 -8.47
CA VAL A 245 -9.01 10.53 -8.14
C VAL A 245 -8.16 10.70 -9.42
N ALA A 246 -8.63 10.21 -10.56
CA ALA A 246 -7.92 10.38 -11.83
C ALA A 246 -7.83 11.86 -12.26
N ASP A 247 -8.92 12.61 -12.09
CA ASP A 247 -9.00 14.04 -12.37
C ASP A 247 -8.09 14.86 -11.44
N ARG A 248 -7.92 14.40 -10.19
CA ARG A 248 -7.03 15.05 -9.21
C ARG A 248 -5.55 14.85 -9.46
N PHE A 249 -5.18 13.80 -10.17
CA PHE A 249 -3.78 13.43 -10.35
C PHE A 249 -3.53 13.25 -11.85
N PRO A 250 -3.47 14.36 -12.62
CA PRO A 250 -3.21 14.30 -14.05
C PRO A 250 -1.83 13.70 -14.32
N ILE A 251 -1.74 12.89 -15.37
CA ILE A 251 -0.47 12.32 -15.84
C ILE A 251 0.06 13.24 -16.93
N ARG A 252 1.34 13.61 -16.82
CA ARG A 252 2.05 14.38 -17.84
C ARG A 252 3.29 13.65 -18.34
N PRO A 253 3.83 14.03 -19.52
CA PRO A 253 5.19 13.70 -19.87
C PRO A 253 6.16 14.14 -18.77
N GLY A 254 7.06 13.24 -18.39
CA GLY A 254 8.09 13.48 -17.38
C GLY A 254 9.49 13.58 -17.99
N SER A 255 10.47 13.78 -17.11
CA SER A 255 11.87 13.99 -17.46
C SER A 255 12.81 13.24 -16.47
N PRO A 256 14.09 13.05 -16.80
CA PRO A 256 15.06 12.47 -15.86
C PRO A 256 15.15 13.20 -14.49
N PRO A 257 15.04 14.54 -14.40
CA PRO A 257 14.92 15.24 -13.13
C PRO A 257 13.73 14.81 -12.27
N ASP A 258 12.57 14.52 -12.89
CA ASP A 258 11.39 14.04 -12.15
C ASP A 258 11.69 12.69 -11.48
N TYR A 259 12.39 11.80 -12.18
CA TYR A 259 12.88 10.55 -11.60
C TYR A 259 13.89 10.80 -10.48
N ALA A 260 14.85 11.71 -10.67
CA ALA A 260 15.89 12.01 -9.68
C ALA A 260 15.28 12.47 -8.34
N ALA A 261 14.20 13.25 -8.38
CA ALA A 261 13.48 13.70 -7.19
C ALA A 261 12.89 12.56 -6.34
N LEU A 262 12.49 11.45 -6.99
CA LEU A 262 11.84 10.30 -6.34
C LEU A 262 12.73 9.07 -6.19
N GLY A 263 13.89 9.02 -6.85
CA GLY A 263 14.76 7.84 -6.93
C GLY A 263 15.11 7.21 -5.56
N ARG A 264 15.25 8.04 -4.52
CA ARG A 264 15.51 7.61 -3.13
C ARG A 264 14.45 6.70 -2.52
N PHE A 265 13.23 6.68 -3.07
CA PHE A 265 12.12 5.86 -2.59
C PHE A 265 12.03 4.49 -3.28
N HIS A 266 12.94 4.19 -4.21
CA HIS A 266 13.00 2.91 -4.90
C HIS A 266 14.01 1.97 -4.23
N TYR A 267 13.70 0.66 -4.19
CA TYR A 267 14.54 -0.34 -3.51
C TYR A 267 15.81 -0.69 -4.31
N LEU A 268 15.79 -0.58 -5.64
CA LEU A 268 17.00 -0.71 -6.45
C LEU A 268 17.82 0.56 -6.37
N ALA A 269 19.09 0.42 -5.97
CA ALA A 269 20.07 1.49 -5.98
C ALA A 269 20.45 1.88 -7.41
N GLY A 270 20.77 3.16 -7.60
CA GLY A 270 21.27 3.71 -8.85
C GLY A 270 20.21 3.98 -9.93
N PRO A 271 20.53 4.86 -10.90
CA PRO A 271 19.64 5.16 -12.01
C PRO A 271 19.46 3.94 -12.94
N PRO A 272 18.34 3.86 -13.67
CA PRO A 272 18.20 2.93 -14.79
C PRO A 272 19.35 3.13 -15.80
N ALA A 273 19.80 2.04 -16.42
CA ALA A 273 20.89 2.09 -17.39
C ALA A 273 20.57 2.95 -18.62
N THR A 274 19.29 3.06 -18.98
CA THR A 274 18.79 3.90 -20.07
C THR A 274 17.46 4.54 -19.66
N CYS A 275 17.13 5.68 -20.28
CA CYS A 275 15.86 6.37 -20.07
C CYS A 275 15.27 6.69 -21.45
N ALA A 276 14.31 5.88 -21.90
CA ALA A 276 13.65 6.03 -23.19
C ALA A 276 12.36 6.86 -23.08
N HIS A 277 11.69 6.81 -21.92
CA HIS A 277 10.46 7.58 -21.67
C HIS A 277 10.25 7.75 -20.17
N VAL A 278 9.62 8.86 -19.79
CA VAL A 278 9.19 9.11 -18.41
C VAL A 278 7.76 9.66 -18.42
N LEU A 279 6.93 9.12 -17.53
CA LEU A 279 5.64 9.71 -17.17
C LEU A 279 5.71 10.17 -15.72
N ALA A 280 5.08 11.30 -15.41
CA ALA A 280 5.05 11.87 -14.08
C ALA A 280 3.63 12.27 -13.68
N ILE A 281 3.38 12.28 -12.37
CA ILE A 281 2.21 12.88 -11.72
C ILE A 281 2.76 13.85 -10.68
N ASP A 282 2.27 15.08 -10.70
CA ASP A 282 2.64 16.09 -9.72
C ASP A 282 1.66 16.17 -8.56
N ASP A 283 2.12 16.80 -7.48
CA ASP A 283 1.28 17.16 -6.36
C ASP A 283 0.21 18.18 -6.80
N PRO A 284 -1.09 17.83 -6.70
CA PRO A 284 -2.18 18.72 -7.11
C PRO A 284 -2.44 19.85 -6.10
N SER A 285 -1.81 19.82 -4.93
CA SER A 285 -1.99 20.85 -3.90
C SER A 285 -0.67 21.07 -3.17
N PRO A 286 0.33 21.65 -3.84
CA PRO A 286 1.61 21.93 -3.20
C PRO A 286 1.41 22.89 -2.02
N PRO A 287 2.28 22.82 -0.99
CA PRO A 287 2.28 23.79 0.09
C PRO A 287 2.34 25.24 -0.45
N PRO A 288 1.65 26.21 0.17
CA PRO A 288 1.72 27.61 -0.26
C PRO A 288 3.18 28.08 -0.38
N GLY A 289 3.54 28.66 -1.52
CA GLY A 289 4.90 29.12 -1.81
C GLY A 289 5.89 28.04 -2.28
N SER A 290 5.45 26.80 -2.50
CA SER A 290 6.26 25.73 -3.09
C SER A 290 5.89 25.47 -4.55
N HIS A 291 6.89 25.14 -5.37
CA HIS A 291 6.64 24.62 -6.72
C HIS A 291 5.98 23.24 -6.66
N SER A 292 5.15 22.91 -7.64
CA SER A 292 4.59 21.58 -7.79
C SER A 292 5.72 20.56 -8.01
N GLN A 293 5.74 19.50 -7.21
CA GLN A 293 6.78 18.48 -7.21
C GLN A 293 6.21 17.15 -7.72
N PRO A 294 7.01 16.32 -8.41
CA PRO A 294 6.57 15.01 -8.84
C PRO A 294 6.33 14.12 -7.62
N ILE A 295 5.14 13.52 -7.55
CA ILE A 295 4.75 12.57 -6.48
C ILE A 295 4.73 11.13 -6.97
N ALA A 296 4.71 10.90 -8.28
CA ALA A 296 4.88 9.58 -8.86
C ALA A 296 5.55 9.65 -10.23
N VAL A 297 6.40 8.68 -10.54
CA VAL A 297 7.05 8.55 -11.85
C VAL A 297 7.01 7.12 -12.36
N LEU A 298 6.96 6.96 -13.67
CA LEU A 298 7.24 5.73 -14.39
C LEU A 298 8.37 5.97 -15.37
N VAL A 299 9.39 5.12 -15.34
CA VAL A 299 10.54 5.18 -16.25
C VAL A 299 10.55 3.94 -17.14
N VAL A 300 10.68 4.18 -18.44
CA VAL A 300 10.83 3.15 -19.47
C VAL A 300 12.25 3.18 -19.99
N SER A 301 12.82 1.99 -20.19
CA SER A 301 14.20 1.78 -20.60
C SER A 301 14.27 0.85 -21.80
N MET A 302 15.45 0.81 -22.42
CA MET A 302 15.81 -0.22 -23.40
C MET A 302 15.82 -1.61 -22.72
N PRO A 303 15.39 -2.66 -23.43
CA PRO A 303 15.44 -4.02 -22.92
C PRO A 303 16.87 -4.52 -22.78
N THR A 304 17.11 -5.43 -21.83
CA THR A 304 18.38 -6.16 -21.76
C THR A 304 18.45 -7.18 -22.90
N LEU A 305 19.62 -7.45 -23.46
CA LEU A 305 19.75 -8.47 -24.52
C LEU A 305 19.30 -9.85 -24.03
N ASN A 306 19.66 -10.22 -22.79
CA ASN A 306 19.27 -11.49 -22.19
C ASN A 306 17.87 -11.36 -21.54
N GLY A 307 16.96 -12.27 -21.89
CA GLY A 307 15.63 -12.37 -21.31
C GLY A 307 15.01 -13.72 -21.69
N ASP A 308 15.29 -14.76 -20.89
CA ASP A 308 14.84 -16.14 -21.09
C ASP A 308 13.30 -16.30 -21.02
N TRP A 309 12.61 -15.35 -20.42
CA TRP A 309 11.14 -15.27 -20.41
C TRP A 309 10.52 -14.84 -21.73
N ARG A 310 11.27 -14.21 -22.66
CA ARG A 310 10.66 -13.53 -23.82
C ARG A 310 10.03 -14.48 -24.83
N ALA A 311 10.55 -15.69 -24.97
CA ALA A 311 9.93 -16.70 -25.83
C ALA A 311 8.52 -17.07 -25.34
N ALA A 312 8.32 -17.12 -24.01
CA ALA A 312 7.01 -17.36 -23.41
C ALA A 312 6.15 -16.09 -23.37
N ALA A 313 6.75 -14.92 -23.10
CA ALA A 313 6.05 -13.65 -22.98
C ALA A 313 5.55 -13.11 -24.33
N PHE A 314 6.35 -13.27 -25.38
CA PHE A 314 6.14 -12.69 -26.70
C PHE A 314 6.44 -13.74 -27.79
N PRO A 315 5.55 -14.73 -27.99
CA PRO A 315 5.75 -15.80 -28.99
C PRO A 315 5.92 -15.28 -30.42
N SER A 316 5.46 -14.05 -30.70
CA SER A 316 5.60 -13.37 -31.99
C SER A 316 7.01 -12.80 -32.26
N LEU A 317 7.89 -12.74 -31.26
CA LEU A 317 9.26 -12.25 -31.47
C LEU A 317 10.07 -13.28 -32.27
N PRO A 318 10.73 -12.87 -33.36
CA PRO A 318 11.53 -13.78 -34.18
C PRO A 318 12.78 -14.27 -33.43
N SER A 319 13.08 -15.55 -33.58
CA SER A 319 14.36 -16.12 -33.12
C SER A 319 15.46 -15.76 -34.12
N ILE A 320 16.42 -14.94 -33.70
CA ILE A 320 17.51 -14.44 -34.55
C ILE A 320 18.85 -14.86 -33.95
N SER A 321 19.66 -15.59 -34.71
CA SER A 321 20.98 -16.07 -34.29
C SER A 321 22.05 -14.98 -34.27
N ASP A 322 22.03 -14.05 -35.23
CA ASP A 322 22.95 -12.92 -35.25
C ASP A 322 22.66 -11.95 -34.10
N LYS A 323 23.67 -11.73 -33.24
CA LYS A 323 23.53 -10.92 -32.03
C LYS A 323 23.17 -9.47 -32.33
N ARG A 324 23.70 -8.89 -33.42
CA ARG A 324 23.44 -7.49 -33.77
C ARG A 324 22.03 -7.31 -34.33
N ALA A 325 21.61 -8.20 -35.22
CA ALA A 325 20.25 -8.23 -35.74
C ALA A 325 19.22 -8.49 -34.63
N HIS A 326 19.49 -9.44 -33.73
CA HIS A 326 18.65 -9.69 -32.55
C HIS A 326 18.51 -8.45 -31.66
N ALA A 327 19.63 -7.78 -31.35
CA ALA A 327 19.60 -6.54 -30.57
C ALA A 327 18.78 -5.44 -31.24
N ARG A 328 18.91 -5.26 -32.55
CA ARG A 328 18.13 -4.27 -33.32
C ARG A 328 16.65 -4.58 -33.30
N GLU A 329 16.29 -5.83 -33.50
CA GLU A 329 14.89 -6.27 -33.48
C GLU A 329 14.28 -6.09 -32.09
N LEU A 330 14.99 -6.52 -31.05
CA LEU A 330 14.56 -6.34 -29.67
C LEU A 330 14.35 -4.85 -29.33
N ASN A 331 15.26 -3.98 -29.80
CA ASN A 331 15.15 -2.53 -29.62
C ASN A 331 13.98 -1.89 -30.38
N ARG A 332 13.44 -2.52 -31.43
CA ARG A 332 12.23 -2.05 -32.12
C ARG A 332 10.95 -2.60 -31.50
N SER A 333 11.03 -3.80 -30.96
CA SER A 333 9.83 -4.57 -30.62
C SER A 333 9.51 -4.56 -29.12
N VAL A 334 10.50 -4.30 -28.24
CA VAL A 334 10.32 -4.39 -26.78
C VAL A 334 10.83 -3.14 -26.06
N ARG A 335 10.10 -2.72 -25.02
CA ARG A 335 10.54 -1.76 -24.00
C ARG A 335 10.31 -2.32 -22.61
N THR A 336 11.15 -1.88 -21.66
CA THR A 336 11.09 -2.36 -20.28
C THR A 336 10.66 -1.23 -19.36
N ILE A 337 9.60 -1.41 -18.58
CA ILE A 337 9.31 -0.55 -17.43
C ILE A 337 10.34 -0.85 -16.36
N SER A 338 11.28 0.07 -16.15
CA SER A 338 12.43 -0.13 -15.27
C SER A 338 12.22 0.43 -13.88
N ARG A 339 11.36 1.45 -13.73
CA ARG A 339 11.00 2.04 -12.44
C ARG A 339 9.53 2.45 -12.45
N VAL A 340 8.86 2.19 -11.34
CA VAL A 340 7.59 2.83 -10.98
C VAL A 340 7.75 3.26 -9.53
N ILE A 341 7.70 4.56 -9.27
CA ILE A 341 7.93 5.12 -7.94
C ILE A 341 6.74 5.99 -7.59
N VAL A 342 6.22 5.82 -6.38
CA VAL A 342 5.20 6.68 -5.80
C VAL A 342 5.71 7.13 -4.44
N ASP A 343 5.67 8.44 -4.19
CA ASP A 343 6.00 9.07 -2.91
C ASP A 343 5.22 8.36 -1.78
N PRO A 344 5.88 8.04 -0.64
CA PRO A 344 5.25 7.32 0.47
C PRO A 344 3.92 7.90 0.94
N ARG A 345 3.75 9.23 0.88
CA ARG A 345 2.54 9.93 1.30
C ARG A 345 1.34 9.59 0.42
N TYR A 346 1.57 9.30 -0.86
CA TYR A 346 0.57 9.09 -1.90
C TYR A 346 0.39 7.61 -2.31
N ARG A 347 1.04 6.67 -1.61
CA ARG A 347 0.88 5.22 -1.89
C ARG A 347 -0.52 4.73 -1.59
N ALA A 348 -0.87 3.60 -2.22
CA ALA A 348 -2.19 3.01 -2.17
C ALA A 348 -3.32 3.92 -2.70
N LEU A 349 -3.01 4.95 -3.52
CA LEU A 349 -4.01 5.68 -4.32
C LEU A 349 -4.26 5.06 -5.69
N GLY A 350 -3.47 4.06 -6.09
CA GLY A 350 -3.53 3.47 -7.44
C GLY A 350 -2.72 4.24 -8.49
N LEU A 351 -1.89 5.21 -8.09
CA LEU A 351 -1.07 6.01 -9.02
C LEU A 351 -0.11 5.14 -9.86
N ALA A 352 0.51 4.12 -9.26
CA ALA A 352 1.36 3.17 -9.97
C ALA A 352 0.60 2.43 -11.09
N THR A 353 -0.57 1.88 -10.78
CA THR A 353 -1.45 1.24 -11.77
C THR A 353 -1.82 2.21 -12.89
N ARG A 354 -2.19 3.45 -12.55
CA ARG A 354 -2.57 4.46 -13.54
C ARG A 354 -1.43 4.86 -14.46
N LEU A 355 -0.22 5.05 -13.93
CA LEU A 355 0.98 5.33 -14.74
C LEU A 355 1.26 4.19 -15.73
N VAL A 356 1.17 2.94 -15.26
CA VAL A 356 1.37 1.78 -16.14
C VAL A 356 0.26 1.71 -17.20
N GLN A 357 -1.01 1.86 -16.84
CA GLN A 357 -2.13 1.89 -17.79
C GLN A 357 -1.97 2.99 -18.84
N ALA A 358 -1.57 4.20 -18.43
CA ALA A 358 -1.33 5.31 -19.34
C ALA A 358 -0.22 5.00 -20.34
N TYR A 359 0.87 4.37 -19.89
CA TYR A 359 1.93 3.91 -20.80
C TYR A 359 1.45 2.80 -21.74
N LEU A 360 0.73 1.79 -21.23
CA LEU A 360 0.23 0.68 -22.04
C LEU A 360 -0.83 1.09 -23.06
N HIS A 361 -1.52 2.21 -22.86
CA HIS A 361 -2.46 2.76 -23.82
C HIS A 361 -1.76 3.31 -25.08
N ALA A 362 -0.55 3.86 -24.92
CA ALA A 362 0.26 4.41 -26.02
C ALA A 362 1.74 4.01 -25.84
N PRO A 363 2.06 2.70 -25.95
CA PRO A 363 3.41 2.22 -25.67
C PRO A 363 4.35 2.58 -26.82
N LEU A 364 5.64 2.76 -26.50
CA LEU A 364 6.67 3.08 -27.51
C LEU A 364 6.96 1.91 -28.47
N THR A 365 6.60 0.69 -28.09
CA THR A 365 6.86 -0.54 -28.86
C THR A 365 5.69 -1.51 -28.71
N PRO A 366 5.51 -2.46 -29.66
CA PRO A 366 4.42 -3.45 -29.61
C PRO A 366 4.37 -4.26 -28.30
N HIS A 367 5.54 -4.56 -27.74
CA HIS A 367 5.67 -5.33 -26.51
C HIS A 367 6.27 -4.49 -25.37
N THR A 368 5.72 -4.65 -24.18
CA THR A 368 6.21 -4.06 -22.94
C THR A 368 6.48 -5.14 -21.90
N GLU A 369 7.65 -5.12 -21.27
CA GLU A 369 7.99 -6.00 -20.16
C GLU A 369 8.31 -5.23 -18.87
N ALA A 370 8.16 -5.87 -17.71
CA ALA A 370 8.60 -5.34 -16.43
C ALA A 370 9.10 -6.48 -15.53
N ILE A 371 10.04 -6.18 -14.64
CA ILE A 371 10.57 -7.13 -13.64
C ILE A 371 10.34 -6.54 -12.26
N ALA A 372 9.60 -7.24 -11.40
CA ALA A 372 9.31 -6.78 -10.04
C ALA A 372 9.83 -7.77 -8.98
N ALA A 373 10.39 -7.24 -7.89
CA ALA A 373 10.74 -8.02 -6.71
C ALA A 373 9.53 -8.31 -5.81
N MET A 374 8.56 -7.38 -5.75
CA MET A 374 7.37 -7.48 -4.89
C MET A 374 6.08 -7.80 -5.66
N GLY A 375 6.20 -8.43 -6.84
CA GLY A 375 5.06 -8.65 -7.73
C GLY A 375 3.92 -9.47 -7.12
N THR A 376 4.21 -10.38 -6.19
CA THR A 376 3.21 -11.18 -5.47
C THR A 376 2.48 -10.39 -4.37
N ALA A 377 3.16 -9.45 -3.71
CA ALA A 377 2.58 -8.64 -2.63
C ALA A 377 1.82 -7.40 -3.16
N CYS A 378 2.27 -6.83 -4.29
CA CYS A 378 1.71 -5.63 -4.92
C CYS A 378 1.44 -5.89 -6.41
N PRO A 379 0.28 -6.49 -6.77
CA PRO A 379 -0.02 -6.91 -8.14
C PRO A 379 -0.47 -5.74 -9.03
N PHE A 380 0.16 -4.57 -8.94
CA PHE A 380 -0.28 -3.37 -9.65
C PHE A 380 -0.04 -3.45 -11.16
N PHE A 381 0.93 -4.24 -11.62
CA PHE A 381 1.14 -4.53 -13.04
C PHE A 381 0.00 -5.39 -13.61
N GLU A 382 -0.45 -6.42 -12.89
CA GLU A 382 -1.63 -7.21 -13.26
C GLU A 382 -2.89 -6.35 -13.27
N ALA A 383 -3.09 -5.53 -12.23
CA ALA A 383 -4.20 -4.57 -12.18
C ALA A 383 -4.15 -3.53 -13.32
N ALA A 384 -2.97 -3.28 -13.90
CA ALA A 384 -2.80 -2.39 -15.04
C ALA A 384 -3.00 -3.08 -16.41
N GLY A 385 -3.25 -4.39 -16.43
CA GLY A 385 -3.47 -5.16 -17.66
C GLY A 385 -2.23 -5.88 -18.21
N MET A 386 -1.16 -6.01 -17.42
CA MET A 386 -0.04 -6.90 -17.78
C MET A 386 -0.31 -8.33 -17.33
N SER A 387 0.21 -9.31 -18.06
CA SER A 387 0.17 -10.72 -17.70
C SER A 387 1.46 -11.13 -17.01
N ARG A 388 1.36 -11.89 -15.92
CA ARG A 388 2.52 -12.49 -15.26
C ARG A 388 3.05 -13.65 -16.11
N VAL A 389 4.36 -13.65 -16.36
CA VAL A 389 5.05 -14.71 -17.09
C VAL A 389 5.99 -15.42 -16.13
N GLY A 390 5.87 -16.75 -16.05
CA GLY A 390 6.81 -17.56 -15.27
C GLY A 390 8.19 -17.54 -15.92
N ALA A 391 9.23 -17.24 -15.13
CA ALA A 391 10.61 -17.44 -15.56
C ALA A 391 11.17 -18.68 -14.84
N PRO A 392 11.58 -19.73 -15.55
CA PRO A 392 12.21 -20.88 -14.91
C PRO A 392 13.50 -20.43 -14.22
N PRO A 393 13.86 -21.03 -13.07
CA PRO A 393 15.11 -20.71 -12.40
C PRO A 393 16.29 -21.06 -13.33
N THR A 394 17.26 -20.15 -13.41
CA THR A 394 18.46 -20.38 -14.23
C THR A 394 19.26 -21.59 -13.72
N ARG A 395 20.05 -22.25 -14.58
CA ARG A 395 20.90 -23.39 -14.17
C ARG A 395 21.80 -23.07 -12.96
N ARG A 396 22.38 -21.85 -12.92
CA ARG A 396 23.18 -21.41 -11.76
C ARG A 396 22.36 -21.29 -10.49
N THR A 397 21.10 -20.84 -10.58
CA THR A 397 20.15 -20.76 -9.45
C THR A 397 19.82 -22.16 -8.95
N ILE A 398 19.48 -23.09 -9.85
CA ILE A 398 19.17 -24.48 -9.51
C ILE A 398 20.36 -25.14 -8.78
N ARG A 399 21.58 -24.96 -9.31
CA ARG A 399 22.80 -25.52 -8.69
C ARG A 399 23.02 -24.97 -7.28
N LEU A 400 22.88 -23.66 -7.08
CA LEU A 400 23.07 -23.04 -5.78
C LEU A 400 21.97 -23.46 -4.78
N LEU A 401 20.70 -23.54 -5.21
CA LEU A 401 19.62 -24.06 -4.38
C LEU A 401 19.89 -25.50 -3.93
N ALA A 402 20.38 -26.36 -4.84
CA ALA A 402 20.75 -27.72 -4.48
C ALA A 402 21.93 -27.78 -3.48
N ALA A 403 22.90 -26.87 -3.59
CA ALA A 403 24.00 -26.76 -2.64
C ALA A 403 23.53 -26.32 -1.25
N LEU A 404 22.64 -25.32 -1.19
CA LEU A 404 22.01 -24.84 0.04
C LEU A 404 21.19 -25.94 0.72
N HIS A 405 20.38 -26.66 -0.06
CA HIS A 405 19.58 -27.77 0.43
C HIS A 405 20.46 -28.88 1.05
N ARG A 406 21.57 -29.25 0.39
CA ARG A 406 22.53 -30.22 0.97
C ARG A 406 23.18 -29.74 2.27
N ALA A 407 23.31 -28.43 2.45
CA ALA A 407 23.83 -27.84 3.67
C ALA A 407 22.76 -27.62 4.76
N GLY A 408 21.47 -27.90 4.47
CA GLY A 408 20.36 -27.62 5.39
C GLY A 408 20.11 -26.12 5.63
N ILE A 409 20.51 -25.27 4.69
CA ILE A 409 20.41 -23.80 4.77
C ILE A 409 19.33 -23.33 3.80
N GLU A 410 18.35 -22.57 4.27
CA GLU A 410 17.38 -21.94 3.38
C GLU A 410 17.96 -20.65 2.76
N PRO A 411 17.49 -20.21 1.58
CA PRO A 411 18.06 -19.02 0.92
C PRO A 411 18.06 -17.73 1.76
N HIS A 412 17.09 -17.59 2.68
CA HIS A 412 16.99 -16.42 3.55
C HIS A 412 17.94 -16.49 4.75
N ASP A 413 18.34 -17.68 5.19
CA ASP A 413 19.30 -17.87 6.29
C ASP A 413 20.69 -17.30 5.95
N LEU A 414 21.00 -17.18 4.66
CA LEU A 414 22.21 -16.51 4.17
C LEU A 414 22.36 -15.06 4.65
N LEU A 415 21.27 -14.39 5.05
CA LEU A 415 21.32 -13.05 5.62
C LEU A 415 21.71 -13.04 7.11
N SER A 416 21.57 -14.17 7.78
CA SER A 416 21.86 -14.33 9.21
C SER A 416 23.26 -14.86 9.48
N LEU A 417 23.94 -15.39 8.46
CA LEU A 417 25.34 -15.81 8.55
C LEU A 417 26.25 -14.59 8.72
N ASP A 418 26.94 -14.50 9.86
CA ASP A 418 27.96 -13.49 10.15
C ASP A 418 29.29 -13.90 9.48
N PRO A 419 29.76 -13.19 8.46
CA PRO A 419 31.01 -13.53 7.79
C PRO A 419 32.27 -13.26 8.64
N ALA A 420 32.16 -12.63 9.82
CA ALA A 420 33.29 -12.49 10.74
C ALA A 420 33.33 -13.60 11.80
N ARG A 421 32.23 -14.33 12.03
CA ARG A 421 32.12 -15.41 13.04
C ARG A 421 31.88 -16.78 12.41
N ASP A 422 31.12 -16.83 11.32
CA ASP A 422 30.54 -18.04 10.72
C ASP A 422 31.26 -18.47 9.43
N VAL A 423 32.38 -17.84 9.05
CA VAL A 423 33.21 -18.31 7.91
C VAL A 423 33.73 -19.73 8.16
N ALA A 424 33.92 -20.10 9.43
CA ALA A 424 34.21 -21.47 9.83
C ALA A 424 33.00 -22.42 9.69
N ASP A 425 31.77 -21.89 9.70
CA ASP A 425 30.52 -22.66 9.70
C ASP A 425 29.88 -22.79 8.31
N ILE A 426 30.33 -22.01 7.31
CA ILE A 426 29.90 -22.19 5.93
C ILE A 426 30.68 -23.38 5.33
N PRO A 427 30.01 -24.49 4.96
CA PRO A 427 30.70 -25.64 4.41
C PRO A 427 31.50 -25.24 3.17
N ALA A 428 32.77 -25.63 3.09
CA ALA A 428 33.64 -25.31 1.94
C ALA A 428 33.00 -25.60 0.56
N PRO A 429 32.22 -26.70 0.38
CA PRO A 429 31.48 -26.92 -0.87
C PRO A 429 30.46 -25.82 -1.20
N LEU A 430 29.75 -25.28 -0.20
CA LEU A 430 28.78 -24.21 -0.39
C LEU A 430 29.46 -22.89 -0.77
N ALA A 431 30.62 -22.58 -0.15
CA ALA A 431 31.42 -21.42 -0.52
C ALA A 431 31.86 -21.47 -2.00
N ILE A 432 32.33 -22.63 -2.47
CA ILE A 432 32.71 -22.84 -3.87
C ILE A 432 31.51 -22.59 -4.81
N ASP A 433 30.34 -23.16 -4.49
CA ASP A 433 29.15 -22.97 -5.33
C ASP A 433 28.61 -21.53 -5.32
N LEU A 434 28.77 -20.78 -4.21
CA LEU A 434 28.47 -19.35 -4.13
C LEU A 434 29.39 -18.53 -5.05
N HIS A 435 30.70 -18.74 -4.99
CA HIS A 435 31.66 -18.06 -5.86
C HIS A 435 31.44 -18.41 -7.34
N ARG A 436 31.14 -19.68 -7.63
CA ARG A 436 30.80 -20.13 -8.98
C ARG A 436 29.51 -19.48 -9.48
N TRP A 437 28.46 -19.44 -8.66
CA TRP A 437 27.20 -18.76 -8.98
C TRP A 437 27.40 -17.27 -9.29
N ALA A 438 28.31 -16.60 -8.57
CA ALA A 438 28.64 -15.21 -8.80
C ALA A 438 29.37 -15.00 -10.13
N ASN A 439 30.35 -15.85 -10.44
CA ASN A 439 31.13 -15.82 -11.69
C ASN A 439 30.29 -16.04 -12.95
N ASP A 440 29.27 -16.90 -12.85
CA ASP A 440 28.40 -17.32 -13.96
C ASP A 440 27.52 -16.19 -14.53
N ALA A 441 27.45 -15.01 -13.91
CA ALA A 441 26.70 -13.87 -14.44
C ALA A 441 27.42 -12.53 -14.31
N ARG A 442 27.39 -11.71 -15.37
CA ARG A 442 28.01 -10.37 -15.39
C ARG A 442 27.56 -9.48 -14.23
N ALA A 443 26.28 -9.57 -13.84
CA ALA A 443 25.70 -8.76 -12.76
C ALA A 443 26.26 -9.10 -11.37
N THR A 444 26.80 -10.30 -11.17
CA THR A 444 27.31 -10.78 -9.88
C THR A 444 28.82 -11.04 -9.89
N ARG A 445 29.46 -11.00 -11.07
CA ARG A 445 30.87 -11.36 -11.26
C ARG A 445 31.84 -10.50 -10.44
N SER A 446 31.55 -9.22 -10.26
CA SER A 446 32.37 -8.34 -9.42
C SER A 446 32.40 -8.78 -7.95
N LEU A 447 31.39 -9.53 -7.49
CA LEU A 447 31.31 -10.07 -6.13
C LEU A 447 32.06 -11.40 -5.99
N ALA A 448 32.39 -12.06 -7.10
CA ALA A 448 32.96 -13.41 -7.07
C ALA A 448 34.39 -13.46 -6.52
N GLN A 449 35.12 -12.35 -6.55
CA GLN A 449 36.44 -12.21 -5.93
C GLN A 449 36.42 -11.29 -4.70
N GLY A 450 35.22 -10.84 -4.29
CA GLY A 450 35.05 -9.95 -3.16
C GLY A 450 34.86 -10.70 -1.83
N PRO A 451 34.66 -9.96 -0.73
CA PRO A 451 34.34 -10.54 0.57
C PRO A 451 33.07 -11.40 0.52
N LEU A 452 32.95 -12.35 1.46
CA LEU A 452 31.81 -13.29 1.48
C LEU A 452 30.48 -12.60 1.85
N ALA A 453 30.48 -11.57 2.71
CA ALA A 453 29.25 -10.90 3.14
C ALA A 453 28.41 -10.30 1.99
N PRO A 454 28.99 -9.47 1.09
CA PRO A 454 28.28 -8.99 -0.09
C PRO A 454 27.76 -10.11 -0.99
N LEU A 455 28.52 -11.21 -1.11
CA LEU A 455 28.14 -12.37 -1.90
C LEU A 455 26.93 -13.11 -1.30
N LEU A 456 26.94 -13.37 0.00
CA LEU A 456 25.81 -13.98 0.72
C LEU A 456 24.54 -13.14 0.59
N ARG A 457 24.64 -11.81 0.79
CA ARG A 457 23.50 -10.90 0.61
C ARG A 457 22.95 -10.91 -0.81
N ALA A 458 23.84 -10.89 -1.82
CA ALA A 458 23.42 -10.94 -3.21
C ALA A 458 22.75 -12.28 -3.56
N ALA A 459 23.30 -13.39 -3.08
CA ALA A 459 22.72 -14.72 -3.26
C ALA A 459 21.34 -14.80 -2.60
N ALA A 460 21.23 -14.42 -1.33
CA ALA A 460 19.97 -14.38 -0.59
C ALA A 460 18.89 -13.59 -1.34
N PHE A 461 19.22 -12.36 -1.77
CA PHE A 461 18.32 -11.52 -2.55
C PHE A 461 17.86 -12.18 -3.85
N HIS A 462 18.79 -12.73 -4.63
CA HIS A 462 18.49 -13.33 -5.93
C HIS A 462 17.68 -14.63 -5.83
N LEU A 463 17.85 -15.39 -4.75
CA LEU A 463 17.17 -16.66 -4.53
C LEU A 463 15.81 -16.48 -3.85
N ALA A 464 15.71 -15.58 -2.87
CA ALA A 464 14.48 -15.33 -2.12
C ALA A 464 13.49 -14.42 -2.87
N SER A 465 13.94 -13.69 -3.90
CA SER A 465 13.09 -12.87 -4.77
C SER A 465 12.97 -13.51 -6.16
N PRO A 466 12.10 -14.52 -6.38
CA PRO A 466 11.85 -15.04 -7.71
C PRO A 466 11.42 -13.90 -8.64
N ARG A 467 12.03 -13.83 -9.82
CA ARG A 467 11.77 -12.76 -10.79
C ARG A 467 10.31 -12.83 -11.22
N CYS A 468 9.48 -11.90 -10.72
CA CYS A 468 8.14 -11.74 -11.24
C CYS A 468 8.25 -10.94 -12.54
N ILE A 469 8.11 -11.63 -13.67
CA ILE A 469 8.09 -11.00 -14.98
C ILE A 469 6.65 -10.66 -15.33
N TYR A 470 6.45 -9.46 -15.87
CA TYR A 470 5.20 -9.01 -16.42
C TYR A 470 5.38 -8.67 -17.89
N ALA A 471 4.41 -9.03 -18.71
CA ALA A 471 4.42 -8.80 -20.14
C ALA A 471 3.07 -8.24 -20.60
N HIS A 472 3.11 -7.36 -21.59
CA HIS A 472 1.94 -6.87 -22.30
C HIS A 472 2.28 -6.72 -23.77
N SER A 473 1.36 -7.15 -24.64
CA SER A 473 1.43 -6.97 -26.08
C SER A 473 0.23 -6.17 -26.53
N ARG A 474 0.46 -5.11 -27.30
CA ARG A 474 -0.63 -4.36 -27.91
C ARG A 474 -1.40 -5.28 -28.89
N PRO A 475 -2.75 -5.26 -28.91
CA PRO A 475 -3.51 -6.00 -29.91
C PRO A 475 -3.12 -5.54 -31.33
N LEU A 476 -2.97 -6.49 -32.25
CA LEU A 476 -2.58 -6.23 -33.64
C LEU A 476 -3.61 -5.34 -34.38
N ASP A 477 -4.87 -5.33 -33.93
CA ASP A 477 -5.98 -4.57 -34.54
C ASP A 477 -5.95 -3.06 -34.25
N ALA A 478 -4.91 -2.56 -33.56
CA ALA A 478 -4.78 -1.16 -33.17
C ALA A 478 -3.61 -0.43 -33.86
N LEU A 479 -3.09 -0.99 -34.95
CA LEU A 479 -2.01 -0.40 -35.76
C LEU A 479 -2.54 0.40 -36.95
#